data_AF-A0A6P5H8B9-F1
#
_entry.id   AF-A0A6P5H8B9-F1
#
_cell.length_a   1.000
_cell.length_b   1.000
_cell.length_c   1.000
_cell.angle_alpha   90.00
_cell.angle_beta   90.00
_cell.angle_gamma   90.00
#
_symmetry.space_group_name_H-M   'P 1'
#
loop_
_entity.id
_entity.type
_entity.pdbx_description
1 polymer ?
#
loop_
_entity_poly.entity_id
_entity_poly.type
_entity_poly.pdbx_seq_one_letter_code
_entity_poly.pdbx_strand_id
1 'polypeptide(L)'
;MSLRRRSNPAPSGGAVDPIPPPSDLHRRGGGGGGGGGGEDEEVANEHRRISLSWRISSAVFRSEIRVWVISLTFRFANALLVQTYFNPDEHWQSLEVAHRIVFGYGHLTWEWKQGIRSYLHPLLFALLYKIMAFLRLDTPLFMVKAPRLLQAVFASVGDLYLFKLSKLVFNEHVARWALFSQFVNWFMFFCITRTLSNSLETVLTITGLFYWFSSITSSKQVPVASRKLALIIAALACAVRPTSAITWLYVGLLDLIGMQSKLQFLFLDIIPVGVLVLAATCLLDRWMYGSWIIVPLNFLKFNFLSSGGDYYGTHQFHWYFTQGFPSMIWSFLPFSVIGIIKSKEWRLSGLIAWVLGVYSVLGHKEFRFVLPVLPIALMFSGYCLAAMSKPDMPDTKKSPDNRTIHKSRVQLAVLFLVVTNIPMALYMSLVHQRGTEDAMSYLSEEAHYGRVKSILFLMPCHSTPYYSTLHCNLPMRFLDCTPSDDRAILDESDQFMLNPADFVTHMFRNVSLPSHLVLFDSQEVHLRGLLISHSFQQVKRFFHAHFKVDRDLQGSVVVYARRDL
;
A
#
# COMPACT_ATOMS: atom_id res chain seq x y z
N MET A 1 -11.85 70.54 1.91
CA MET A 1 -11.51 71.83 1.25
C MET A 1 -10.81 71.56 -0.08
N SER A 2 -10.99 72.47 -1.04
CA SER A 2 -10.11 72.89 -2.16
C SER A 2 -9.33 71.84 -2.99
N LEU A 3 -9.43 71.71 -4.33
CA LEU A 3 -9.36 72.71 -5.45
C LEU A 3 -7.96 73.37 -5.57
N ARG A 4 -7.34 73.56 -6.76
CA ARG A 4 -7.84 73.48 -8.16
C ARG A 4 -6.67 73.40 -9.18
N ARG A 5 -6.95 72.86 -10.39
CA ARG A 5 -6.57 73.24 -11.80
C ARG A 5 -5.33 74.15 -12.04
N ARG A 6 -4.57 74.06 -13.15
CA ARG A 6 -4.90 73.93 -14.61
C ARG A 6 -3.62 73.45 -15.37
N SER A 7 -3.49 73.23 -16.70
CA SER A 7 -4.19 73.70 -17.91
C SER A 7 -3.92 72.82 -19.17
N ASN A 8 -4.85 72.82 -20.14
CA ASN A 8 -4.62 72.44 -21.55
C ASN A 8 -4.32 73.69 -22.42
N PRO A 9 -3.90 73.51 -23.69
CA PRO A 9 -4.85 73.77 -24.80
C PRO A 9 -4.83 72.72 -25.94
N ALA A 10 -5.76 72.87 -26.90
CA ALA A 10 -5.88 72.19 -28.20
C ALA A 10 -6.36 73.22 -29.26
N PRO A 11 -6.28 73.00 -30.60
CA PRO A 11 -7.17 72.08 -31.36
C PRO A 11 -6.36 71.34 -32.49
N SER A 12 -6.78 71.00 -33.73
CA SER A 12 -8.02 71.10 -34.56
C SER A 12 -7.98 70.16 -35.79
N GLY A 13 -9.13 69.61 -36.22
CA GLY A 13 -9.34 68.98 -37.55
C GLY A 13 -8.77 67.55 -37.74
N GLY A 14 -9.17 66.76 -38.76
CA GLY A 14 -10.32 66.93 -39.67
C GLY A 14 -10.29 66.08 -40.96
N ALA A 15 -11.27 65.16 -41.12
CA ALA A 15 -11.78 64.55 -42.37
C ALA A 15 -10.96 63.51 -43.22
N VAL A 16 -11.61 62.35 -43.45
CA VAL A 16 -11.81 61.62 -44.74
C VAL A 16 -10.64 60.86 -45.43
N ASP A 17 -10.96 59.67 -46.00
CA ASP A 17 -10.09 58.80 -46.83
C ASP A 17 -9.70 59.40 -48.20
N PRO A 18 -8.66 58.89 -48.89
CA PRO A 18 -8.97 58.10 -50.10
C PRO A 18 -7.98 56.97 -50.51
N ILE A 19 -8.49 56.03 -51.32
CA ILE A 19 -7.75 55.09 -52.20
C ILE A 19 -7.47 55.82 -53.54
N PRO A 20 -6.24 55.87 -54.12
CA PRO A 20 -5.86 55.03 -55.30
C PRO A 20 -4.31 54.86 -55.54
N PRO A 21 -3.79 54.30 -56.67
CA PRO A 21 -4.03 52.95 -57.25
C PRO A 21 -2.67 52.26 -57.68
N PRO A 22 -2.37 51.68 -58.91
CA PRO A 22 -1.42 50.54 -59.00
C PRO A 22 -0.24 50.64 -60.03
N SER A 23 0.71 49.70 -59.92
CA SER A 23 1.72 49.34 -60.94
C SER A 23 2.38 48.00 -60.55
N ASP A 24 2.75 47.07 -61.43
CA ASP A 24 2.76 47.10 -62.90
C ASP A 24 2.48 45.71 -63.51
N LEU A 25 2.18 45.64 -64.81
CA LEU A 25 1.62 44.43 -65.45
C LEU A 25 2.22 44.16 -66.85
N HIS A 26 3.20 43.27 -66.97
CA HIS A 26 3.65 42.61 -68.24
C HIS A 26 4.61 41.43 -67.92
N ARG A 27 4.73 40.35 -68.71
CA ARG A 27 4.09 39.98 -70.01
C ARG A 27 3.94 38.45 -70.19
N ARG A 28 3.20 38.05 -71.23
CA ARG A 28 2.72 36.67 -71.53
C ARG A 28 3.81 35.61 -71.78
N GLY A 29 3.50 34.38 -71.35
CA GLY A 29 4.01 33.09 -71.85
C GLY A 29 3.76 31.97 -70.82
N GLY A 30 3.31 30.75 -71.14
CA GLY A 30 2.96 30.21 -72.46
C GLY A 30 2.60 28.71 -72.45
N GLY A 31 1.62 28.29 -71.65
CA GLY A 31 1.02 26.94 -71.68
C GLY A 31 1.69 25.85 -70.82
N GLY A 32 0.88 24.85 -70.41
CA GLY A 32 1.34 23.55 -69.92
C GLY A 32 1.32 23.29 -68.40
N GLY A 33 0.82 22.10 -68.01
CA GLY A 33 1.15 21.43 -66.75
C GLY A 33 0.30 21.77 -65.52
N GLY A 34 -0.38 20.76 -64.95
CA GLY A 34 -1.05 20.86 -63.65
C GLY A 34 -0.29 20.11 -62.54
N GLY A 35 -0.78 20.24 -61.30
CA GLY A 35 -0.29 19.49 -60.13
C GLY A 35 0.76 20.24 -59.30
N GLY A 36 0.48 20.44 -58.01
CA GLY A 36 1.44 21.01 -57.04
C GLY A 36 0.82 21.47 -55.71
N GLY A 37 -0.33 22.14 -55.75
CA GLY A 37 -0.91 22.79 -54.56
C GLY A 37 -1.45 21.88 -53.44
N GLY A 38 -1.41 20.55 -53.60
CA GLY A 38 -1.91 19.61 -52.58
C GLY A 38 -0.85 19.15 -51.57
N GLU A 39 0.38 18.90 -52.04
CA GLU A 39 1.42 18.26 -51.23
C GLU A 39 1.92 19.18 -50.11
N ASP A 40 2.15 20.47 -50.39
CA ASP A 40 2.54 21.46 -49.37
C ASP A 40 1.50 21.63 -48.26
N GLU A 41 0.20 21.61 -48.59
CA GLU A 41 -0.88 21.77 -47.61
C GLU A 41 -1.11 20.49 -46.77
N GLU A 42 -0.86 19.31 -47.37
CA GLU A 42 -0.87 18.02 -46.65
C GLU A 42 0.34 17.89 -45.72
N VAL A 43 1.55 18.24 -46.18
CA VAL A 43 2.79 18.27 -45.36
C VAL A 43 2.67 19.29 -44.21
N ALA A 44 2.06 20.45 -44.45
CA ALA A 44 1.78 21.44 -43.40
C ALA A 44 0.76 20.93 -42.36
N ASN A 45 -0.27 20.20 -42.80
CA ASN A 45 -1.23 19.55 -41.90
C ASN A 45 -0.57 18.43 -41.07
N GLU A 46 0.30 17.63 -41.67
CA GLU A 46 0.99 16.53 -40.98
C GLU A 46 1.94 17.06 -39.90
N HIS A 47 2.73 18.10 -40.20
CA HIS A 47 3.53 18.81 -39.19
C HIS A 47 2.66 19.42 -38.07
N ARG A 48 1.47 19.94 -38.41
CA ARG A 48 0.53 20.48 -37.42
C ARG A 48 -0.04 19.37 -36.52
N ARG A 49 -0.41 18.21 -37.06
CA ARG A 49 -0.84 17.02 -36.31
C ARG A 49 0.28 16.50 -35.40
N ILE A 50 1.49 16.36 -35.93
CA ILE A 50 2.68 15.90 -35.19
C ILE A 50 2.96 16.85 -34.01
N SER A 51 3.04 18.16 -34.25
CA SER A 51 3.30 19.13 -33.17
C SER A 51 2.18 19.17 -32.12
N LEU A 52 0.92 18.97 -32.51
CA LEU A 52 -0.21 18.86 -31.58
C LEU A 52 -0.13 17.57 -30.75
N SER A 53 0.24 16.44 -31.36
CA SER A 53 0.48 15.16 -30.68
C SER A 53 1.60 15.27 -29.63
N TRP A 54 2.74 15.88 -29.99
CA TRP A 54 3.83 16.16 -29.05
C TRP A 54 3.40 17.08 -27.90
N ARG A 55 2.59 18.12 -28.18
CA ARG A 55 2.04 19.02 -27.15
C ARG A 55 1.06 18.31 -26.21
N ILE A 56 0.19 17.44 -26.72
CA ILE A 56 -0.73 16.64 -25.90
C ILE A 56 0.04 15.62 -25.05
N SER A 57 0.97 14.87 -25.66
CA SER A 57 1.81 13.89 -24.97
C SER A 57 2.63 14.52 -23.84
N SER A 58 3.33 15.62 -24.11
CA SER A 58 4.11 16.35 -23.10
C SER A 58 3.25 16.99 -22.01
N ALA A 59 2.02 17.44 -22.32
CA ALA A 59 1.08 17.93 -21.31
C ALA A 59 0.54 16.81 -20.39
N VAL A 60 0.21 15.64 -20.96
CA VAL A 60 -0.22 14.46 -20.18
C VAL A 60 0.93 13.97 -19.29
N PHE A 61 2.14 13.81 -19.85
CA PHE A 61 3.34 13.40 -19.10
C PHE A 61 3.66 14.37 -17.94
N ARG A 62 3.59 15.68 -18.19
CA ARG A 62 3.76 16.73 -17.16
C ARG A 62 2.66 16.68 -16.07
N SER A 63 1.46 16.18 -16.39
CA SER A 63 0.39 15.96 -15.43
C SER A 63 0.59 14.70 -14.59
N GLU A 64 1.01 13.59 -15.20
CA GLU A 64 1.28 12.33 -14.50
C GLU A 64 2.48 12.46 -13.53
N ILE A 65 3.57 13.12 -13.95
CA ILE A 65 4.70 13.43 -13.05
C ILE A 65 4.24 14.24 -11.84
N ARG A 66 3.37 15.24 -12.05
CA ARG A 66 2.85 16.07 -10.95
C ARG A 66 2.02 15.25 -9.96
N VAL A 67 1.16 14.35 -10.46
CA VAL A 67 0.40 13.42 -9.62
C VAL A 67 1.35 12.52 -8.83
N TRP A 68 2.35 11.92 -9.48
CA TRP A 68 3.31 11.04 -8.82
C TRP A 68 4.13 11.75 -7.74
N VAL A 69 4.67 12.94 -8.02
CA VAL A 69 5.44 13.73 -7.03
C VAL A 69 4.58 14.09 -5.81
N ILE A 70 3.32 14.50 -6.02
CA ILE A 70 2.39 14.77 -4.91
C ILE A 70 2.14 13.49 -4.08
N SER A 71 1.89 12.35 -4.73
CA SER A 71 1.72 11.06 -4.05
C SER A 71 2.99 10.63 -3.29
N LEU A 72 4.17 10.84 -3.87
CA LEU A 72 5.46 10.48 -3.26
C LEU A 72 5.72 11.32 -2.01
N THR A 73 5.57 12.65 -2.09
CA THR A 73 5.71 13.54 -0.92
C THR A 73 4.67 13.21 0.16
N PHE A 74 3.42 12.93 -0.20
CA PHE A 74 2.37 12.53 0.74
C PHE A 74 2.69 11.19 1.42
N ARG A 75 3.09 10.17 0.67
CA ARG A 75 3.43 8.84 1.21
C ARG A 75 4.71 8.86 2.04
N PHE A 76 5.69 9.71 1.71
CA PHE A 76 6.89 9.92 2.54
C PHE A 76 6.51 10.54 3.89
N ALA A 77 5.67 11.58 3.90
CA ALA A 77 5.18 12.18 5.14
C ALA A 77 4.38 11.17 5.99
N ASN A 78 3.49 10.40 5.36
CA ASN A 78 2.74 9.32 6.01
C ASN A 78 3.67 8.25 6.62
N ALA A 79 4.63 7.71 5.86
CA ALA A 79 5.56 6.69 6.35
C ALA A 79 6.41 7.13 7.56
N LEU A 80 6.67 8.43 7.71
CA LEU A 80 7.34 8.99 8.89
C LEU A 80 6.38 9.20 10.07
N LEU A 81 5.10 9.50 9.80
CA LEU A 81 4.03 9.57 10.79
C LEU A 81 3.60 8.19 11.32
N VAL A 82 3.84 7.10 10.60
CA VAL A 82 3.61 5.73 11.13
C VAL A 82 4.70 5.36 12.16
N GLN A 83 4.28 5.35 13.43
CA GLN A 83 5.10 5.10 14.63
C GLN A 83 4.52 3.99 15.52
N THR A 84 3.48 3.29 15.07
CA THR A 84 2.77 2.24 15.80
C THR A 84 2.97 0.87 15.17
N TYR A 85 2.84 -0.18 15.98
CA TYR A 85 2.71 -1.56 15.52
C TYR A 85 1.33 -1.81 14.87
N PHE A 86 1.15 -2.97 14.23
CA PHE A 86 -0.15 -3.43 13.72
C PHE A 86 -0.24 -4.95 13.59
N ASN A 87 0.81 -5.59 13.05
CA ASN A 87 0.76 -7.01 12.68
C ASN A 87 2.20 -7.57 12.64
N PRO A 88 2.46 -8.80 13.12
CA PRO A 88 3.82 -9.32 13.22
C PRO A 88 4.50 -9.47 11.84
N ASP A 89 3.73 -9.71 10.78
CA ASP A 89 4.26 -9.86 9.42
C ASP A 89 4.93 -8.59 8.87
N GLU A 90 4.72 -7.42 9.50
CA GLU A 90 5.45 -6.19 9.17
C GLU A 90 6.96 -6.31 9.46
N HIS A 91 7.35 -7.17 10.41
CA HIS A 91 8.74 -7.38 10.82
C HIS A 91 9.19 -8.83 10.54
N TRP A 92 8.42 -9.81 11.02
CA TRP A 92 8.83 -11.23 11.09
C TRP A 92 8.75 -11.99 9.75
N GLN A 93 8.13 -11.40 8.72
CA GLN A 93 8.09 -11.93 7.35
C GLN A 93 8.75 -11.01 6.30
N SER A 94 9.45 -9.95 6.73
CA SER A 94 10.13 -9.04 5.82
C SER A 94 11.44 -8.53 6.41
N LEU A 95 11.38 -7.65 7.42
CA LEU A 95 12.55 -6.92 7.93
C LEU A 95 13.51 -7.80 8.73
N GLU A 96 13.01 -8.67 9.60
CA GLU A 96 13.84 -9.57 10.41
C GLU A 96 14.58 -10.59 9.54
N VAL A 97 13.89 -11.09 8.52
CA VAL A 97 14.42 -12.02 7.51
C VAL A 97 15.48 -11.31 6.66
N ALA A 98 15.18 -10.11 6.15
CA ALA A 98 16.10 -9.28 5.39
C ALA A 98 17.36 -8.90 6.21
N HIS A 99 17.18 -8.58 7.48
CA HIS A 99 18.28 -8.28 8.40
C HIS A 99 19.21 -9.49 8.53
N ARG A 100 18.66 -10.68 8.81
CA ARG A 100 19.45 -11.92 8.93
C ARG A 100 20.23 -12.25 7.65
N ILE A 101 19.65 -12.01 6.47
CA ILE A 101 20.31 -12.22 5.17
C ILE A 101 21.54 -11.30 4.99
N VAL A 102 21.48 -10.06 5.47
CA VAL A 102 22.55 -9.06 5.26
C VAL A 102 23.64 -9.12 6.32
N PHE A 103 23.26 -9.29 7.59
CA PHE A 103 24.14 -9.16 8.75
C PHE A 103 24.48 -10.50 9.43
N GLY A 104 23.87 -11.61 9.00
CA GLY A 104 24.12 -12.97 9.53
C GLY A 104 23.45 -13.28 10.88
N TYR A 105 22.99 -12.27 11.62
CA TYR A 105 22.24 -12.40 12.88
C TYR A 105 20.80 -11.87 12.73
N GLY A 106 19.87 -12.45 13.49
CA GLY A 106 18.42 -12.30 13.31
C GLY A 106 17.69 -13.63 13.47
N HIS A 107 16.38 -13.60 13.67
CA HIS A 107 15.55 -14.80 13.87
C HIS A 107 14.82 -15.25 12.59
N LEU A 108 14.60 -16.56 12.43
CA LEU A 108 13.69 -17.12 11.42
C LEU A 108 12.60 -17.93 12.11
N THR A 109 11.35 -17.51 11.94
CA THR A 109 10.18 -18.20 12.47
C THR A 109 10.05 -19.60 11.87
N TRP A 110 9.22 -20.45 12.49
CA TRP A 110 8.95 -21.81 12.02
C TRP A 110 8.50 -21.85 10.54
N GLU A 111 7.82 -20.80 10.05
CA GLU A 111 7.34 -20.69 8.66
C GLU A 111 8.45 -20.80 7.62
N TRP A 112 9.61 -20.19 7.92
CA TRP A 112 10.80 -20.26 7.08
C TRP A 112 11.46 -21.63 7.20
N LYS A 113 11.49 -22.22 8.40
CA LYS A 113 12.01 -23.60 8.60
C LYS A 113 11.21 -24.64 7.79
N GLN A 114 9.90 -24.44 7.64
CA GLN A 114 8.99 -25.29 6.84
C GLN A 114 8.91 -24.91 5.35
N GLY A 115 9.59 -23.84 4.91
CA GLY A 115 9.57 -23.41 3.52
C GLY A 115 8.17 -23.02 2.99
N ILE A 116 7.31 -22.44 3.83
CA ILE A 116 5.96 -21.96 3.42
C ILE A 116 5.95 -20.47 3.00
N ARG A 117 7.08 -19.76 3.09
CA ARG A 117 7.26 -18.35 2.69
C ARG A 117 8.39 -18.22 1.66
N SER A 118 8.27 -17.27 0.72
CA SER A 118 9.26 -17.03 -0.34
C SER A 118 10.12 -15.82 0.00
N TYR A 119 11.41 -15.89 -0.32
CA TYR A 119 12.35 -14.81 -0.04
C TYR A 119 12.21 -13.60 -0.98
N LEU A 120 11.39 -13.69 -2.03
CA LEU A 120 11.19 -12.62 -3.02
C LEU A 120 10.79 -11.27 -2.39
N HIS A 121 9.93 -11.27 -1.36
CA HIS A 121 9.54 -10.04 -0.66
C HIS A 121 10.61 -9.52 0.33
N PRO A 122 11.16 -10.33 1.26
CA PRO A 122 12.30 -9.92 2.09
C PRO A 122 13.50 -9.36 1.31
N LEU A 123 13.81 -9.91 0.12
CA LEU A 123 15.01 -9.51 -0.63
C LEU A 123 14.99 -8.05 -1.13
N LEU A 124 13.81 -7.44 -1.27
CA LEU A 124 13.69 -6.00 -1.53
C LEU A 124 14.29 -5.17 -0.38
N PHE A 125 14.05 -5.60 0.86
CA PHE A 125 14.61 -4.98 2.07
C PHE A 125 16.05 -5.44 2.33
N ALA A 126 16.41 -6.67 1.96
CA ALA A 126 17.80 -7.13 2.06
C ALA A 126 18.73 -6.34 1.11
N LEU A 127 18.26 -6.01 -0.10
CA LEU A 127 18.99 -5.12 -1.01
C LEU A 127 19.16 -3.72 -0.40
N LEU A 128 18.09 -3.14 0.15
CA LEU A 128 18.14 -1.85 0.85
C LEU A 128 19.14 -1.86 2.03
N TYR A 129 19.04 -2.85 2.91
CA TYR A 129 19.94 -3.03 4.04
C TYR A 129 21.40 -3.27 3.59
N LYS A 130 21.63 -4.01 2.50
CA LYS A 130 22.97 -4.21 1.95
C LYS A 130 23.58 -2.92 1.40
N ILE A 131 22.78 -2.07 0.77
CA ILE A 131 23.18 -0.73 0.31
C ILE A 131 23.51 0.18 1.50
N MET A 132 22.66 0.22 2.53
CA MET A 132 22.93 1.05 3.72
C MET A 132 24.18 0.59 4.47
N ALA A 133 24.39 -0.71 4.64
CA ALA A 133 25.60 -1.26 5.26
C ALA A 133 26.88 -0.98 4.45
N PHE A 134 26.79 -1.01 3.11
CA PHE A 134 27.90 -0.60 2.24
C PHE A 134 28.23 0.90 2.38
N LEU A 135 27.20 1.74 2.54
CA LEU A 135 27.34 3.19 2.74
C LEU A 135 27.60 3.61 4.20
N ARG A 136 27.66 2.67 5.16
CA ARG A 136 27.77 2.93 6.61
C ARG A 136 26.65 3.81 7.18
N LEU A 137 25.44 3.63 6.65
CA LEU A 137 24.20 4.30 7.07
C LEU A 137 23.27 3.38 7.88
N ASP A 138 23.75 2.21 8.27
CA ASP A 138 23.07 1.14 9.01
C ASP A 138 22.86 1.45 10.51
N THR A 139 22.59 2.70 10.88
CA THR A 139 22.17 3.04 12.26
C THR A 139 20.74 2.57 12.53
N PRO A 140 20.35 2.25 13.78
CA PRO A 140 19.01 1.75 14.09
C PRO A 140 17.86 2.62 13.57
N LEU A 141 18.03 3.95 13.61
CA LEU A 141 17.04 4.90 13.08
C LEU A 141 16.79 4.72 11.58
N PHE A 142 17.84 4.50 10.78
CA PHE A 142 17.72 4.20 9.36
C PHE A 142 17.18 2.79 9.12
N MET A 143 17.60 1.80 9.93
CA MET A 143 17.11 0.41 9.84
C MET A 143 15.60 0.30 10.05
N VAL A 144 15.01 1.15 10.90
CA VAL A 144 13.56 1.27 11.12
C VAL A 144 12.87 2.11 10.04
N LYS A 145 13.40 3.28 9.68
CA LYS A 145 12.68 4.25 8.84
C LYS A 145 12.86 4.05 7.33
N ALA A 146 14.02 3.59 6.86
CA ALA A 146 14.26 3.40 5.44
C ALA A 146 13.33 2.35 4.78
N PRO A 147 12.98 1.21 5.42
CA PRO A 147 12.03 0.26 4.84
C PRO A 147 10.61 0.83 4.64
N ARG A 148 10.10 1.63 5.59
CA ARG A 148 8.81 2.34 5.44
C ARG A 148 8.87 3.40 4.34
N LEU A 149 10.01 4.07 4.15
CA LEU A 149 10.23 4.99 3.02
C LEU A 149 10.30 4.26 1.66
N LEU A 150 10.89 3.06 1.60
CA LEU A 150 10.87 2.23 0.39
C LEU A 150 9.43 1.80 0.03
N GLN A 151 8.64 1.35 1.01
CA GLN A 151 7.21 1.10 0.81
C GLN A 151 6.44 2.36 0.40
N ALA A 152 6.82 3.54 0.87
CA ALA A 152 6.22 4.80 0.42
C ALA A 152 6.49 5.10 -1.07
N VAL A 153 7.63 4.69 -1.63
CA VAL A 153 7.87 4.74 -3.08
C VAL A 153 6.88 3.82 -3.79
N PHE A 154 6.75 2.55 -3.38
CA PHE A 154 5.79 1.63 -3.99
C PHE A 154 4.34 2.10 -3.87
N ALA A 155 3.93 2.61 -2.70
CA ALA A 155 2.61 3.19 -2.47
C ALA A 155 2.33 4.37 -3.42
N SER A 156 3.30 5.26 -3.64
CA SER A 156 3.16 6.40 -4.58
C SER A 156 2.96 5.95 -6.03
N VAL A 157 3.54 4.81 -6.42
CA VAL A 157 3.34 4.17 -7.73
C VAL A 157 1.93 3.58 -7.79
N GLY A 158 1.46 2.91 -6.74
CA GLY A 158 0.08 2.43 -6.63
C GLY A 158 -0.95 3.57 -6.72
N ASP A 159 -0.71 4.70 -6.07
CA ASP A 159 -1.55 5.90 -6.15
C ASP A 159 -1.59 6.52 -7.56
N LEU A 160 -0.43 6.58 -8.25
CA LEU A 160 -0.35 7.00 -9.64
C LEU A 160 -1.14 6.06 -10.56
N TYR A 161 -0.98 4.74 -10.42
CA TYR A 161 -1.73 3.79 -11.24
C TYR A 161 -3.21 3.74 -10.89
N LEU A 162 -3.62 4.05 -9.65
CA LEU A 162 -5.03 4.23 -9.29
C LEU A 162 -5.62 5.44 -10.01
N PHE A 163 -4.90 6.57 -10.05
CA PHE A 163 -5.30 7.75 -10.82
C PHE A 163 -5.42 7.41 -12.32
N LYS A 164 -4.45 6.69 -12.88
CA LYS A 164 -4.46 6.31 -14.30
C LYS A 164 -5.58 5.33 -14.64
N LEU A 165 -5.83 4.32 -13.80
CA LEU A 165 -6.97 3.39 -13.92
C LEU A 165 -8.31 4.14 -13.82
N SER A 166 -8.47 5.00 -12.83
CA SER A 166 -9.68 5.82 -12.66
C SER A 166 -9.94 6.77 -13.85
N LYS A 167 -8.86 7.31 -14.45
CA LYS A 167 -8.92 8.17 -15.63
C LYS A 167 -9.30 7.39 -16.89
N LEU A 168 -8.81 6.16 -17.02
CA LEU A 168 -9.10 5.24 -18.13
C LEU A 168 -10.54 4.71 -18.08
N VAL A 169 -10.98 4.22 -16.91
CA VAL A 169 -12.30 3.58 -16.73
C VAL A 169 -13.42 4.62 -16.74
N PHE A 170 -13.17 5.83 -16.22
CA PHE A 170 -14.20 6.87 -16.11
C PHE A 170 -13.83 8.21 -16.75
N ASN A 171 -12.91 8.96 -16.16
CA ASN A 171 -12.38 10.26 -16.63
C ASN A 171 -11.48 10.89 -15.56
N GLU A 172 -10.72 11.92 -15.94
CA GLU A 172 -9.80 12.62 -15.04
C GLU A 172 -10.48 13.28 -13.82
N HIS A 173 -11.74 13.71 -13.93
CA HIS A 173 -12.45 14.29 -12.80
C HIS A 173 -12.73 13.22 -11.72
N VAL A 174 -13.12 12.01 -12.11
CA VAL A 174 -13.21 10.85 -11.19
C VAL A 174 -11.84 10.49 -10.63
N ALA A 175 -10.78 10.50 -11.45
CA ALA A 175 -9.43 10.17 -11.01
C ALA A 175 -8.90 11.07 -9.88
N ARG A 176 -9.16 12.38 -9.93
CA ARG A 176 -8.81 13.32 -8.86
C ARG A 176 -9.53 12.99 -7.55
N TRP A 177 -10.82 12.63 -7.61
CA TRP A 177 -11.61 12.24 -6.44
C TRP A 177 -11.28 10.84 -5.91
N ALA A 178 -10.87 9.91 -6.77
CA ALA A 178 -10.34 8.61 -6.36
C ALA A 178 -9.03 8.78 -5.58
N LEU A 179 -8.10 9.62 -6.08
CA LEU A 179 -6.84 9.93 -5.39
C LEU A 179 -7.07 10.64 -4.03
N PHE A 180 -8.02 11.58 -3.96
CA PHE A 180 -8.47 12.16 -2.69
C PHE A 180 -8.96 11.07 -1.71
N SER A 181 -9.80 10.15 -2.18
CA SER A 181 -10.35 9.07 -1.34
C SER A 181 -9.25 8.12 -0.84
N GLN A 182 -8.27 7.83 -1.70
CA GLN A 182 -7.08 7.00 -1.45
C GLN A 182 -6.06 7.62 -0.47
N PHE A 183 -6.00 8.95 -0.38
CA PHE A 183 -5.19 9.67 0.61
C PHE A 183 -5.91 9.86 1.95
N VAL A 184 -7.23 10.08 1.91
CA VAL A 184 -8.04 10.43 3.09
C VAL A 184 -8.56 9.20 3.84
N ASN A 185 -8.82 8.07 3.18
CA ASN A 185 -9.28 6.85 3.86
C ASN A 185 -8.28 6.37 4.93
N TRP A 186 -8.79 6.12 6.14
CA TRP A 186 -7.94 5.88 7.30
C TRP A 186 -7.09 4.61 7.19
N PHE A 187 -7.63 3.53 6.59
CA PHE A 187 -6.93 2.26 6.46
C PHE A 187 -5.86 2.31 5.36
N MET A 188 -6.15 2.97 4.23
CA MET A 188 -5.15 3.26 3.20
C MET A 188 -4.09 4.26 3.63
N PHE A 189 -4.37 5.10 4.64
CA PHE A 189 -3.33 5.89 5.30
C PHE A 189 -2.46 4.99 6.18
N PHE A 190 -3.07 4.27 7.12
CA PHE A 190 -2.43 3.47 8.17
C PHE A 190 -1.63 2.24 7.67
N CYS A 191 -2.05 1.62 6.56
CA CYS A 191 -1.55 0.29 6.16
C CYS A 191 -0.53 0.30 4.99
N ILE A 192 -0.72 1.13 3.95
CA ILE A 192 -0.02 0.93 2.66
C ILE A 192 1.50 1.22 2.71
N THR A 193 1.96 1.99 3.70
CA THR A 193 3.39 2.30 3.93
C THR A 193 4.07 1.31 4.90
N ARG A 194 3.34 0.35 5.46
CA ARG A 194 3.88 -0.72 6.31
C ARG A 194 4.56 -1.80 5.46
N THR A 195 5.56 -2.46 6.00
CA THR A 195 6.41 -3.47 5.32
C THR A 195 5.77 -4.85 5.19
N LEU A 196 4.48 -4.86 4.86
CA LEU A 196 3.63 -6.02 4.59
C LEU A 196 3.66 -6.41 3.11
N SER A 197 3.65 -7.71 2.81
CA SER A 197 3.51 -8.21 1.44
C SER A 197 2.17 -7.82 0.80
N ASN A 198 1.11 -7.64 1.61
CA ASN A 198 -0.20 -7.14 1.15
C ASN A 198 -0.14 -5.70 0.60
N SER A 199 0.79 -4.87 1.10
CA SER A 199 0.98 -3.50 0.58
C SER A 199 1.52 -3.55 -0.85
N LEU A 200 2.52 -4.41 -1.11
CA LEU A 200 3.09 -4.60 -2.43
C LEU A 200 2.12 -5.34 -3.38
N GLU A 201 1.41 -6.36 -2.89
CA GLU A 201 0.29 -7.02 -3.58
C GLU A 201 -0.74 -5.99 -4.08
N THR A 202 -1.16 -5.06 -3.21
CA THR A 202 -2.09 -3.98 -3.55
C THR A 202 -1.56 -3.07 -4.67
N VAL A 203 -0.29 -2.65 -4.60
CA VAL A 203 0.36 -1.84 -5.64
C VAL A 203 0.42 -2.59 -6.98
N LEU A 204 0.80 -3.87 -6.96
CA LEU A 204 0.86 -4.73 -8.15
C LEU A 204 -0.53 -4.99 -8.74
N THR A 205 -1.56 -5.21 -7.91
CA THR A 205 -2.95 -5.37 -8.35
C THR A 205 -3.44 -4.11 -9.10
N ILE A 206 -3.29 -2.92 -8.54
CA ILE A 206 -3.73 -1.68 -9.21
C ILE A 206 -2.96 -1.46 -10.52
N THR A 207 -1.63 -1.63 -10.48
CA THR A 207 -0.75 -1.42 -11.64
C THR A 207 -1.07 -2.40 -12.77
N GLY A 208 -1.23 -3.68 -12.44
CA GLY A 208 -1.62 -4.72 -13.39
C GLY A 208 -3.02 -4.48 -13.96
N LEU A 209 -4.01 -4.11 -13.12
CA LEU A 209 -5.37 -3.78 -13.56
C LEU A 209 -5.37 -2.61 -14.55
N PHE A 210 -4.55 -1.57 -14.34
CA PHE A 210 -4.38 -0.48 -15.30
C PHE A 210 -3.92 -1.00 -16.67
N TYR A 211 -2.87 -1.82 -16.72
CA TYR A 211 -2.36 -2.38 -17.97
C TYR A 211 -3.35 -3.36 -18.63
N TRP A 212 -4.08 -4.15 -17.82
CA TRP A 212 -5.10 -5.08 -18.30
C TRP A 212 -6.26 -4.34 -18.96
N PHE A 213 -6.89 -3.38 -18.27
CA PHE A 213 -7.96 -2.56 -18.82
C PHE A 213 -7.50 -1.69 -20.00
N SER A 214 -6.25 -1.24 -20.01
CA SER A 214 -5.65 -0.54 -21.15
C SER A 214 -5.64 -1.41 -22.41
N SER A 215 -5.34 -2.71 -22.27
CA SER A 215 -5.35 -3.65 -23.39
C SER A 215 -6.76 -3.95 -23.92
N ILE A 216 -7.78 -3.98 -23.05
CA ILE A 216 -9.18 -4.22 -23.44
C ILE A 216 -9.79 -2.99 -24.14
N THR A 217 -9.49 -1.78 -23.66
CA THR A 217 -10.15 -0.55 -24.13
C THR A 217 -9.52 0.00 -25.43
N SER A 218 -8.26 -0.35 -25.72
CA SER A 218 -7.49 0.27 -26.80
C SER A 218 -7.72 -0.35 -28.18
N SER A 219 -8.91 -0.12 -28.75
CA SER A 219 -9.31 -0.68 -30.04
C SER A 219 -8.39 -0.37 -31.24
N LYS A 220 -7.50 0.65 -31.19
CA LYS A 220 -6.73 1.09 -32.40
C LYS A 220 -5.26 1.50 -32.24
N GLN A 221 -4.74 1.96 -31.08
CA GLN A 221 -3.40 2.62 -31.04
C GLN A 221 -2.53 2.40 -29.77
N VAL A 222 -2.76 1.37 -28.94
CA VAL A 222 -1.84 1.04 -27.82
C VAL A 222 -1.16 -0.32 -28.05
N PRO A 223 0.17 -0.45 -27.86
CA PRO A 223 0.87 -1.70 -28.20
C PRO A 223 0.49 -2.94 -27.38
N VAL A 224 0.69 -4.11 -28.00
CA VAL A 224 0.57 -5.46 -27.42
C VAL A 224 1.37 -5.64 -26.12
N ALA A 225 2.43 -4.83 -25.93
CA ALA A 225 3.21 -4.77 -24.69
C ALA A 225 2.35 -4.56 -23.42
N SER A 226 1.20 -3.88 -23.52
CA SER A 226 0.26 -3.65 -22.41
C SER A 226 -0.22 -4.96 -21.76
N ARG A 227 -0.73 -5.92 -22.54
CA ARG A 227 -1.27 -7.19 -22.03
C ARG A 227 -0.17 -8.11 -21.48
N LYS A 228 1.00 -8.18 -22.14
CA LYS A 228 2.15 -8.96 -21.64
C LYS A 228 2.69 -8.41 -20.33
N LEU A 229 2.79 -7.09 -20.19
CA LEU A 229 3.19 -6.45 -18.94
C LEU A 229 2.15 -6.70 -17.82
N ALA A 230 0.85 -6.65 -18.13
CA ALA A 230 -0.20 -7.00 -17.17
C ALA A 230 -0.07 -8.45 -16.65
N LEU A 231 0.21 -9.42 -17.53
CA LEU A 231 0.47 -10.81 -17.15
C LEU A 231 1.74 -10.98 -16.30
N ILE A 232 2.83 -10.28 -16.62
CA ILE A 232 4.07 -10.31 -15.84
C ILE A 232 3.83 -9.74 -14.43
N ILE A 233 3.09 -8.62 -14.32
CA ILE A 233 2.72 -8.03 -13.03
C ILE A 233 1.78 -8.96 -12.24
N ALA A 234 0.84 -9.64 -12.91
CA ALA A 234 -0.04 -10.61 -12.29
C ALA A 234 0.72 -11.81 -11.72
N ALA A 235 1.63 -12.39 -12.50
CA ALA A 235 2.50 -13.48 -12.07
C ALA A 235 3.43 -13.04 -10.92
N LEU A 236 3.99 -11.81 -10.99
CA LEU A 236 4.81 -11.25 -9.91
C LEU A 236 4.00 -11.03 -8.62
N ALA A 237 2.73 -10.62 -8.69
CA ALA A 237 1.86 -10.54 -7.53
C ALA A 237 1.65 -11.93 -6.90
N CYS A 238 1.34 -12.95 -7.71
CA CYS A 238 1.21 -14.33 -7.25
C CYS A 238 2.52 -14.90 -6.65
N ALA A 239 3.68 -14.47 -7.16
CA ALA A 239 5.00 -14.83 -6.62
C ALA A 239 5.28 -14.15 -5.26
N VAL A 240 4.94 -12.87 -5.10
CA VAL A 240 5.05 -12.12 -3.84
C VAL A 240 4.06 -12.65 -2.78
N ARG A 241 2.85 -13.00 -3.21
CA ARG A 241 1.81 -13.59 -2.35
C ARG A 241 0.88 -14.51 -3.17
N PRO A 242 0.89 -15.84 -2.96
CA PRO A 242 0.08 -16.78 -3.75
C PRO A 242 -1.43 -16.50 -3.75
N THR A 243 -1.95 -15.85 -2.70
CA THR A 243 -3.37 -15.44 -2.62
C THR A 243 -3.80 -14.45 -3.70
N SER A 244 -2.86 -13.72 -4.33
CA SER A 244 -3.12 -12.85 -5.49
C SER A 244 -3.82 -13.59 -6.63
N ALA A 245 -3.64 -14.91 -6.72
CA ALA A 245 -4.30 -15.75 -7.72
C ALA A 245 -5.82 -15.65 -7.67
N ILE A 246 -6.43 -15.36 -6.51
CA ILE A 246 -7.89 -15.15 -6.36
C ILE A 246 -8.33 -13.95 -7.23
N THR A 247 -7.62 -12.82 -7.13
CA THR A 247 -7.85 -11.62 -7.92
C THR A 247 -7.63 -11.87 -9.42
N TRP A 248 -6.52 -12.52 -9.77
CA TRP A 248 -6.12 -12.71 -11.15
C TRP A 248 -6.92 -13.79 -11.90
N LEU A 249 -7.43 -14.80 -11.19
CA LEU A 249 -8.36 -15.79 -11.74
C LEU A 249 -9.64 -15.12 -12.24
N TYR A 250 -10.24 -14.22 -11.46
CA TYR A 250 -11.42 -13.46 -11.89
C TYR A 250 -11.16 -12.63 -13.15
N VAL A 251 -10.08 -11.83 -13.12
CA VAL A 251 -9.71 -10.95 -14.24
C VAL A 251 -9.40 -11.75 -15.51
N GLY A 252 -8.65 -12.86 -15.38
CA GLY A 252 -8.31 -13.75 -16.48
C GLY A 252 -9.52 -14.47 -17.06
N LEU A 253 -10.43 -14.99 -16.22
CA LEU A 253 -11.65 -15.66 -16.67
C LEU A 253 -12.59 -14.72 -17.43
N LEU A 254 -12.78 -13.47 -16.98
CA LEU A 254 -13.62 -12.51 -17.69
C LEU A 254 -13.11 -12.19 -19.10
N ASP A 255 -11.80 -12.02 -19.27
CA ASP A 255 -11.18 -11.77 -20.58
C ASP A 255 -11.25 -13.02 -21.46
N LEU A 256 -10.93 -14.19 -20.90
CA LEU A 256 -10.97 -15.49 -21.60
C LEU A 256 -12.39 -15.87 -22.06
N ILE A 257 -13.45 -15.42 -21.39
CA ILE A 257 -14.83 -15.58 -21.86
C ILE A 257 -15.05 -14.83 -23.18
N GLY A 258 -14.57 -13.58 -23.29
CA GLY A 258 -14.75 -12.71 -24.46
C GLY A 258 -13.76 -12.90 -25.61
N MET A 259 -12.62 -13.55 -25.39
CA MET A 259 -11.62 -13.79 -26.44
C MET A 259 -11.99 -14.92 -27.41
N GLN A 260 -11.70 -14.75 -28.70
CA GLN A 260 -11.89 -15.82 -29.70
C GLN A 260 -10.76 -16.86 -29.63
N SER A 261 -9.49 -16.42 -29.59
CA SER A 261 -8.29 -17.27 -29.64
C SER A 261 -7.85 -17.81 -28.27
N LYS A 262 -8.80 -18.35 -27.49
CA LYS A 262 -8.63 -18.75 -26.07
C LYS A 262 -7.40 -19.63 -25.80
N LEU A 263 -7.19 -20.66 -26.63
CA LEU A 263 -6.07 -21.60 -26.48
C LEU A 263 -4.71 -20.94 -26.77
N GLN A 264 -4.63 -20.06 -27.77
CA GLN A 264 -3.38 -19.37 -28.10
C GLN A 264 -2.94 -18.46 -26.94
N PHE A 265 -3.87 -17.71 -26.35
CA PHE A 265 -3.57 -16.86 -25.19
C PHE A 265 -3.11 -17.69 -23.97
N LEU A 266 -3.73 -18.84 -23.73
CA LEU A 266 -3.35 -19.75 -22.65
C LEU A 266 -1.92 -20.31 -22.85
N PHE A 267 -1.63 -20.87 -24.03
CA PHE A 267 -0.35 -21.56 -24.29
C PHE A 267 0.82 -20.66 -24.69
N LEU A 268 0.58 -19.47 -25.27
CA LEU A 268 1.65 -18.58 -25.75
C LEU A 268 1.94 -17.38 -24.84
N ASP A 269 0.98 -16.98 -23.99
CA ASP A 269 1.14 -15.84 -23.08
C ASP A 269 1.04 -16.23 -21.60
N ILE A 270 -0.05 -16.90 -21.18
CA ILE A 270 -0.25 -17.23 -19.75
C ILE A 270 0.77 -18.26 -19.26
N ILE A 271 0.84 -19.44 -19.89
CA ILE A 271 1.70 -20.54 -19.45
C ILE A 271 3.19 -20.16 -19.48
N PRO A 272 3.75 -19.56 -20.56
CA PRO A 272 5.17 -19.19 -20.59
C PRO A 272 5.56 -18.15 -19.53
N VAL A 273 4.72 -17.14 -19.28
CA VAL A 273 4.98 -16.14 -18.22
C VAL A 273 4.87 -16.78 -16.82
N GLY A 274 3.86 -17.62 -16.60
CA GLY A 274 3.69 -18.33 -15.34
C GLY A 274 4.85 -19.28 -15.03
N VAL A 275 5.30 -20.07 -16.01
CA VAL A 275 6.45 -20.98 -15.88
C VAL A 275 7.74 -20.20 -15.66
N LEU A 276 7.98 -19.10 -16.39
CA LEU A 276 9.18 -18.28 -16.22
C LEU A 276 9.28 -17.67 -14.81
N VAL A 277 8.18 -17.11 -14.31
CA VAL A 277 8.15 -16.50 -12.96
C VAL A 277 8.25 -17.58 -11.88
N LEU A 278 7.54 -18.71 -12.02
CA LEU A 278 7.62 -19.82 -11.07
C LEU A 278 9.04 -20.41 -11.03
N ALA A 279 9.69 -20.60 -12.18
CA ALA A 279 11.07 -21.06 -12.26
C ALA A 279 12.04 -20.07 -11.58
N ALA A 280 11.86 -18.76 -11.80
CA ALA A 280 12.65 -17.74 -11.13
C ALA A 280 12.48 -17.77 -9.60
N THR A 281 11.24 -17.92 -9.09
CA THR A 281 11.01 -18.09 -7.64
C THR A 281 11.59 -19.39 -7.10
N CYS A 282 11.44 -20.52 -7.79
CA CYS A 282 11.97 -21.80 -7.32
C CYS A 282 13.51 -21.83 -7.34
N LEU A 283 14.16 -21.15 -8.29
CA LEU A 283 15.62 -20.95 -8.30
C LEU A 283 16.08 -20.05 -7.14
N LEU A 284 15.35 -18.97 -6.88
CA LEU A 284 15.61 -18.04 -5.78
C LEU A 284 15.46 -18.73 -4.41
N ASP A 285 14.33 -19.38 -4.18
CA ASP A 285 14.06 -20.09 -2.93
C ASP A 285 14.99 -21.31 -2.79
N ARG A 286 15.41 -21.97 -3.88
CA ARG A 286 16.48 -23.00 -3.85
C ARG A 286 17.84 -22.43 -3.41
N TRP A 287 18.20 -21.23 -3.86
CA TRP A 287 19.44 -20.58 -3.44
C TRP A 287 19.41 -20.22 -1.95
N MET A 288 18.27 -19.72 -1.47
CA MET A 288 18.10 -19.26 -0.08
C MET A 288 17.88 -20.39 0.94
N TYR A 289 17.13 -21.44 0.58
CA TYR A 289 16.89 -22.62 1.45
C TYR A 289 17.92 -23.74 1.28
N GLY A 290 18.81 -23.64 0.29
CA GLY A 290 19.78 -24.70 -0.06
C GLY A 290 19.18 -26.00 -0.61
N SER A 291 17.84 -26.14 -0.62
CA SER A 291 17.06 -27.32 -0.98
C SER A 291 15.94 -26.97 -1.97
N TRP A 292 15.49 -27.93 -2.78
CA TRP A 292 14.44 -27.66 -3.78
C TRP A 292 13.07 -27.63 -3.10
N ILE A 293 12.54 -26.42 -2.87
CA ILE A 293 11.23 -26.19 -2.24
C ILE A 293 10.34 -25.43 -3.23
N ILE A 294 9.14 -25.97 -3.51
CA ILE A 294 8.11 -25.27 -4.28
C ILE A 294 7.19 -24.54 -3.30
N VAL A 295 7.65 -23.38 -2.83
CA VAL A 295 6.99 -22.60 -1.76
C VAL A 295 5.47 -22.40 -1.98
N PRO A 296 4.96 -22.08 -3.20
CA PRO A 296 3.52 -21.92 -3.39
C PRO A 296 2.70 -23.18 -3.11
N LEU A 297 3.25 -24.38 -3.32
CA LEU A 297 2.58 -25.65 -3.00
C LEU A 297 2.58 -25.93 -1.50
N ASN A 298 3.70 -25.64 -0.81
CA ASN A 298 3.78 -25.73 0.65
C ASN A 298 2.80 -24.74 1.32
N PHE A 299 2.76 -23.51 0.83
CA PHE A 299 1.80 -22.47 1.26
C PHE A 299 0.35 -22.92 1.06
N LEU A 300 0.01 -23.46 -0.12
CA LEU A 300 -1.33 -23.99 -0.42
C LEU A 300 -1.69 -25.15 0.52
N LYS A 301 -0.78 -26.10 0.73
CA LYS A 301 -0.98 -27.23 1.64
C LYS A 301 -1.31 -26.75 3.05
N PHE A 302 -0.44 -25.91 3.64
CA PHE A 302 -0.63 -25.43 5.01
C PHE A 302 -1.91 -24.62 5.20
N ASN A 303 -2.14 -23.62 4.33
CA ASN A 303 -3.22 -22.64 4.54
C ASN A 303 -4.60 -23.14 4.09
N PHE A 304 -4.69 -23.98 3.04
CA PHE A 304 -5.97 -24.39 2.45
C PHE A 304 -6.30 -25.88 2.63
N LEU A 305 -5.29 -26.77 2.73
CA LEU A 305 -5.52 -28.22 2.80
C LEU A 305 -5.36 -28.81 4.21
N SER A 306 -4.63 -28.13 5.10
CA SER A 306 -4.34 -28.60 6.47
C SER A 306 -4.98 -27.73 7.57
N SER A 307 -5.82 -26.75 7.21
CA SER A 307 -6.46 -25.81 8.15
C SER A 307 -5.47 -25.11 9.12
N GLY A 308 -4.22 -24.93 8.68
CA GLY A 308 -3.14 -24.38 9.51
C GLY A 308 -3.30 -22.90 9.84
N GLY A 309 -4.00 -22.15 8.97
CA GLY A 309 -4.35 -20.75 9.24
C GLY A 309 -5.28 -20.58 10.45
N ASP A 310 -6.17 -21.56 10.70
CA ASP A 310 -7.18 -21.47 11.76
C ASP A 310 -6.58 -21.53 13.19
N TYR A 311 -5.29 -21.88 13.30
CA TYR A 311 -4.50 -21.73 14.54
C TYR A 311 -4.45 -20.27 15.01
N TYR A 312 -4.42 -19.31 14.06
CA TYR A 312 -4.39 -17.87 14.31
C TYR A 312 -5.79 -17.27 14.53
N GLY A 313 -6.73 -18.08 15.03
CA GLY A 313 -8.12 -17.71 15.26
C GLY A 313 -8.97 -17.69 13.99
N THR A 314 -10.29 -17.78 14.15
CA THR A 314 -11.26 -17.82 13.04
C THR A 314 -12.39 -16.81 13.22
N HIS A 315 -13.01 -16.43 12.10
CA HIS A 315 -14.13 -15.49 12.07
C HIS A 315 -15.27 -16.04 11.21
N GLN A 316 -16.51 -15.71 11.57
CA GLN A 316 -17.72 -16.13 10.84
C GLN A 316 -17.66 -15.75 9.36
N PHE A 317 -18.31 -16.53 8.49
CA PHE A 317 -18.21 -16.34 7.03
C PHE A 317 -18.56 -14.91 6.59
N HIS A 318 -19.62 -14.33 7.16
CA HIS A 318 -20.10 -12.98 6.84
C HIS A 318 -19.16 -11.85 7.28
N TRP A 319 -18.09 -12.13 8.04
CA TRP A 319 -17.25 -11.13 8.70
C TRP A 319 -16.71 -10.06 7.74
N TYR A 320 -16.22 -10.42 6.56
CA TYR A 320 -15.74 -9.44 5.58
C TYR A 320 -16.83 -8.49 5.09
N PHE A 321 -18.08 -8.95 5.02
CA PHE A 321 -19.22 -8.14 4.56
C PHE A 321 -19.85 -7.30 5.68
N THR A 322 -19.77 -7.74 6.94
CA THR A 322 -20.43 -7.08 8.08
C THR A 322 -19.50 -6.26 8.97
N GLN A 323 -18.20 -6.59 9.02
CA GLN A 323 -17.23 -5.98 9.94
C GLN A 323 -15.91 -5.62 9.22
N GLY A 324 -15.24 -6.61 8.62
CA GLY A 324 -13.91 -6.49 8.00
C GLY A 324 -13.79 -5.35 6.98
N PHE A 325 -14.36 -5.54 5.78
CA PHE A 325 -14.28 -4.55 4.72
C PHE A 325 -15.04 -3.24 5.05
N PRO A 326 -16.24 -3.26 5.70
CA PRO A 326 -16.90 -2.04 6.17
C PRO A 326 -16.03 -1.16 7.09
N SER A 327 -15.23 -1.76 7.99
CA SER A 327 -14.34 -0.99 8.87
C SER A 327 -13.21 -0.34 8.07
N MET A 328 -12.63 -1.05 7.10
CA MET A 328 -11.53 -0.55 6.27
C MET A 328 -11.94 0.65 5.40
N ILE A 329 -13.10 0.57 4.74
CA ILE A 329 -13.62 1.65 3.89
C ILE A 329 -14.31 2.76 4.69
N TRP A 330 -14.88 2.41 5.85
CA TRP A 330 -15.45 3.32 6.84
C TRP A 330 -16.51 4.26 6.24
N SER A 331 -16.45 5.55 6.55
CA SER A 331 -17.38 6.57 6.06
C SER A 331 -17.37 6.78 4.53
N PHE A 332 -16.43 6.19 3.79
CA PHE A 332 -16.51 6.11 2.32
C PHE A 332 -17.51 5.04 1.83
N LEU A 333 -17.95 4.08 2.66
CA LEU A 333 -18.87 3.00 2.29
C LEU A 333 -20.11 3.45 1.49
N PRO A 334 -20.93 4.41 1.94
CA PRO A 334 -22.11 4.85 1.18
C PRO A 334 -21.74 5.49 -0.16
N PHE A 335 -20.62 6.23 -0.23
CA PHE A 335 -20.12 6.80 -1.48
C PHE A 335 -19.67 5.71 -2.46
N SER A 336 -19.01 4.65 -1.96
CA SER A 336 -18.64 3.48 -2.77
C SER A 336 -19.87 2.77 -3.32
N VAL A 337 -20.87 2.47 -2.49
CA VAL A 337 -22.10 1.76 -2.91
C VAL A 337 -22.88 2.57 -3.95
N ILE A 338 -23.09 3.88 -3.70
CA ILE A 338 -23.74 4.78 -4.67
C ILE A 338 -22.90 4.90 -5.96
N GLY A 339 -21.57 4.91 -5.84
CA GLY A 339 -20.62 4.91 -6.96
C GLY A 339 -20.74 3.68 -7.85
N ILE A 340 -20.77 2.48 -7.26
CA ILE A 340 -21.00 1.21 -7.96
C ILE A 340 -22.33 1.26 -8.73
N ILE A 341 -23.43 1.60 -8.04
CA ILE A 341 -24.78 1.62 -8.62
C ILE A 341 -24.87 2.64 -9.79
N LYS A 342 -24.33 3.85 -9.63
CA LYS A 342 -24.41 4.91 -10.65
C LYS A 342 -23.45 4.70 -11.83
N SER A 343 -22.27 4.15 -11.59
CA SER A 343 -21.25 3.96 -12.64
C SER A 343 -21.57 2.80 -13.58
N LYS A 344 -22.31 1.78 -13.11
CA LYS A 344 -22.63 0.54 -13.84
C LYS A 344 -21.41 -0.30 -14.26
N GLU A 345 -20.22 -0.02 -13.73
CA GLU A 345 -18.99 -0.78 -14.02
C GLU A 345 -18.97 -2.08 -13.21
N TRP A 346 -19.58 -3.11 -13.78
CA TRP A 346 -19.81 -4.40 -13.14
C TRP A 346 -18.53 -5.26 -13.00
N ARG A 347 -17.49 -5.04 -13.81
CA ARG A 347 -16.27 -5.86 -13.78
C ARG A 347 -15.46 -5.58 -12.52
N LEU A 348 -15.29 -4.31 -12.19
CA LEU A 348 -14.50 -3.89 -11.03
C LEU A 348 -15.28 -3.99 -9.72
N SER A 349 -16.60 -3.82 -9.75
CA SER A 349 -17.45 -4.07 -8.58
C SER A 349 -17.66 -5.57 -8.33
N GLY A 350 -17.79 -6.37 -9.39
CA GLY A 350 -17.80 -7.83 -9.32
C GLY A 350 -16.47 -8.42 -8.83
N LEU A 351 -15.33 -7.80 -9.15
CA LEU A 351 -14.03 -8.19 -8.59
C LEU A 351 -13.98 -8.00 -7.06
N ILE A 352 -14.51 -6.88 -6.54
CA ILE A 352 -14.62 -6.67 -5.08
C ILE A 352 -15.49 -7.77 -4.47
N ALA A 353 -16.67 -8.02 -5.03
CA ALA A 353 -17.59 -9.05 -4.53
C ALA A 353 -16.98 -10.47 -4.58
N TRP A 354 -16.25 -10.80 -5.65
CA TRP A 354 -15.53 -12.06 -5.80
C TRP A 354 -14.45 -12.25 -4.72
N VAL A 355 -13.56 -11.26 -4.55
CA VAL A 355 -12.47 -11.35 -3.56
C VAL A 355 -13.03 -11.47 -2.15
N LEU A 356 -14.00 -10.64 -1.76
CA LEU A 356 -14.66 -10.74 -0.45
C LEU A 356 -15.39 -12.08 -0.28
N GLY A 357 -16.04 -12.59 -1.34
CA GLY A 357 -16.74 -13.88 -1.33
C GLY A 357 -15.79 -15.07 -1.12
N VAL A 358 -14.70 -15.16 -1.88
CA VAL A 358 -13.74 -16.28 -1.78
C VAL A 358 -13.03 -16.26 -0.43
N TYR A 359 -12.55 -15.10 0.04
CA TYR A 359 -11.92 -15.01 1.37
C TYR A 359 -12.92 -15.26 2.51
N SER A 360 -14.23 -15.06 2.32
CA SER A 360 -15.24 -15.36 3.34
C SER A 360 -15.38 -16.86 3.67
N VAL A 361 -14.99 -17.74 2.74
CA VAL A 361 -15.02 -19.21 2.91
C VAL A 361 -13.94 -19.71 3.87
N LEU A 362 -12.79 -19.04 3.95
CA LEU A 362 -11.65 -19.45 4.80
C LEU A 362 -11.93 -19.14 6.27
N GLY A 363 -11.58 -20.04 7.20
CA GLY A 363 -11.85 -19.86 8.64
C GLY A 363 -11.15 -18.63 9.21
N HIS A 364 -9.83 -18.62 9.14
CA HIS A 364 -8.98 -17.46 9.46
C HIS A 364 -9.18 -16.29 8.47
N LYS A 365 -9.28 -15.05 9.00
CA LYS A 365 -9.57 -13.83 8.24
C LYS A 365 -8.83 -12.63 8.83
N GLU A 366 -8.30 -11.74 7.99
CA GLU A 366 -7.65 -10.49 8.40
C GLU A 366 -7.99 -9.33 7.47
N PHE A 367 -8.08 -8.11 8.01
CA PHE A 367 -8.31 -6.89 7.22
C PHE A 367 -7.34 -6.72 6.04
N ARG A 368 -6.05 -7.03 6.26
CA ARG A 368 -5.00 -6.85 5.25
C ARG A 368 -5.11 -7.80 4.04
N PHE A 369 -5.78 -8.95 4.16
CA PHE A 369 -5.92 -9.91 3.04
C PHE A 369 -6.79 -9.36 1.90
N VAL A 370 -7.72 -8.45 2.21
CA VAL A 370 -8.62 -7.82 1.24
C VAL A 370 -8.23 -6.36 0.95
N LEU A 371 -7.04 -5.92 1.40
CA LEU A 371 -6.45 -4.61 1.06
C LEU A 371 -6.37 -4.37 -0.47
N PRO A 372 -6.03 -5.35 -1.33
CA PRO A 372 -5.90 -5.10 -2.78
C PRO A 372 -7.15 -4.59 -3.49
N VAL A 373 -8.35 -4.84 -2.93
CA VAL A 373 -9.63 -4.37 -3.50
C VAL A 373 -10.18 -3.10 -2.85
N LEU A 374 -9.60 -2.63 -1.73
CA LEU A 374 -10.02 -1.38 -1.08
C LEU A 374 -9.82 -0.14 -1.97
N PRO A 375 -8.68 0.06 -2.67
CA PRO A 375 -8.51 1.16 -3.62
C PRO A 375 -9.55 1.17 -4.76
N ILE A 376 -10.06 0.00 -5.18
CA ILE A 376 -11.10 -0.13 -6.20
C ILE A 376 -12.44 0.42 -5.65
N ALA A 377 -12.77 0.14 -4.40
CA ALA A 377 -13.95 0.70 -3.72
C ALA A 377 -13.81 2.21 -3.46
N LEU A 378 -12.60 2.69 -3.14
CA LEU A 378 -12.32 4.12 -3.02
C LEU A 378 -12.38 4.85 -4.37
N MET A 379 -12.07 4.18 -5.49
CA MET A 379 -12.33 4.72 -6.84
C MET A 379 -13.84 4.89 -7.11
N PHE A 380 -14.70 3.95 -6.71
CA PHE A 380 -16.16 4.13 -6.80
C PHE A 380 -16.65 5.26 -5.89
N SER A 381 -16.05 5.43 -4.71
CA SER A 381 -16.32 6.59 -3.85
C SER A 381 -15.94 7.90 -4.54
N GLY A 382 -14.80 7.91 -5.23
CA GLY A 382 -14.37 9.00 -6.10
C GLY A 382 -15.35 9.29 -7.25
N TYR A 383 -15.97 8.25 -7.84
CA TYR A 383 -17.04 8.42 -8.83
C TYR A 383 -18.26 9.15 -8.24
N CYS A 384 -18.67 8.80 -7.01
CA CYS A 384 -19.79 9.45 -6.35
C CYS A 384 -19.53 10.95 -6.08
N LEU A 385 -18.37 11.28 -5.50
CA LEU A 385 -17.94 12.67 -5.27
C LEU A 385 -17.81 13.46 -6.59
N ALA A 386 -17.30 12.81 -7.63
CA ALA A 386 -17.20 13.38 -8.97
C ALA A 386 -18.56 13.68 -9.60
N ALA A 387 -19.56 12.81 -9.39
CA ALA A 387 -20.92 13.02 -9.85
C ALA A 387 -21.62 14.17 -9.09
N MET A 388 -21.47 14.24 -7.75
CA MET A 388 -22.03 15.32 -6.92
C MET A 388 -21.49 16.71 -7.31
N SER A 389 -20.23 16.77 -7.76
CA SER A 389 -19.55 18.00 -8.17
C SER A 389 -19.98 18.53 -9.54
N LYS A 390 -20.60 17.70 -10.40
CA LYS A 390 -21.14 18.16 -11.67
C LYS A 390 -22.49 18.85 -11.42
N PRO A 391 -22.75 20.03 -12.01
CA PRO A 391 -24.12 20.47 -12.20
C PRO A 391 -24.78 19.53 -13.22
N ASP A 392 -26.01 19.09 -12.95
CA ASP A 392 -26.79 18.35 -13.95
C ASP A 392 -26.98 19.19 -15.22
N MET A 393 -26.98 18.51 -16.37
CA MET A 393 -26.88 19.01 -17.76
C MET A 393 -27.44 20.41 -18.05
N PRO A 394 -26.84 21.16 -19.01
CA PRO A 394 -27.09 22.57 -19.25
C PRO A 394 -28.43 22.86 -19.95
N ASP A 395 -29.52 22.56 -19.24
CA ASP A 395 -30.83 23.13 -19.50
C ASP A 395 -30.74 24.66 -19.32
N THR A 396 -31.14 25.42 -20.34
CA THR A 396 -30.57 26.74 -20.65
C THR A 396 -31.00 27.89 -19.73
N LYS A 397 -31.61 27.59 -18.57
CA LYS A 397 -32.25 28.56 -17.65
C LYS A 397 -32.04 28.26 -16.15
N LYS A 398 -30.95 27.61 -15.73
CA LYS A 398 -30.66 27.38 -14.29
C LYS A 398 -30.04 28.61 -13.61
N SER A 399 -30.75 29.16 -12.62
CA SER A 399 -30.35 30.27 -11.74
C SER A 399 -28.97 30.04 -11.08
N PRO A 400 -28.16 31.10 -10.82
CA PRO A 400 -26.85 30.99 -10.16
C PRO A 400 -26.89 30.26 -8.81
N ASP A 401 -28.01 30.35 -8.07
CA ASP A 401 -28.17 29.81 -6.72
C ASP A 401 -27.90 28.29 -6.64
N ASN A 402 -28.37 27.52 -7.63
CA ASN A 402 -28.14 26.07 -7.70
C ASN A 402 -26.64 25.70 -7.78
N ARG A 403 -25.78 26.55 -8.35
CA ARG A 403 -24.32 26.28 -8.39
C ARG A 403 -23.71 26.38 -6.99
N THR A 404 -24.22 27.26 -6.13
CA THR A 404 -23.83 27.38 -4.72
C THR A 404 -24.19 26.11 -3.95
N ILE A 405 -25.38 25.56 -4.18
CA ILE A 405 -25.91 24.36 -3.50
C ILE A 405 -25.10 23.10 -3.85
N HIS A 406 -24.72 22.88 -5.11
CA HIS A 406 -23.84 21.74 -5.47
C HIS A 406 -22.45 21.88 -4.81
N LYS A 407 -21.89 23.10 -4.79
CA LYS A 407 -20.58 23.36 -4.17
C LYS A 407 -20.60 23.08 -2.67
N SER A 408 -21.62 23.56 -1.95
CA SER A 408 -21.74 23.35 -0.50
C SER A 408 -21.96 21.87 -0.14
N ARG A 409 -22.75 21.13 -0.93
CA ARG A 409 -22.94 19.67 -0.75
C ARG A 409 -21.64 18.88 -0.87
N VAL A 410 -20.80 19.20 -1.85
CA VAL A 410 -19.48 18.54 -2.00
C VAL A 410 -18.53 18.97 -0.89
N GLN A 411 -18.51 20.24 -0.52
CA GLN A 411 -17.70 20.72 0.61
C GLN A 411 -18.09 20.03 1.93
N LEU A 412 -19.38 19.83 2.20
CA LEU A 412 -19.87 19.11 3.37
C LEU A 412 -19.48 17.62 3.35
N ALA A 413 -19.58 16.96 2.19
CA ALA A 413 -19.15 15.56 2.04
C ALA A 413 -17.63 15.41 2.24
N VAL A 414 -16.83 16.31 1.68
CA VAL A 414 -15.37 16.35 1.89
C VAL A 414 -15.03 16.58 3.36
N LEU A 415 -15.67 17.56 4.01
CA LEU A 415 -15.47 17.86 5.43
C LEU A 415 -15.81 16.64 6.30
N PHE A 416 -16.96 15.99 6.06
CA PHE A 416 -17.37 14.78 6.76
C PHE A 416 -16.36 13.63 6.60
N LEU A 417 -15.90 13.37 5.37
CA LEU A 417 -14.92 12.31 5.09
C LEU A 417 -13.55 12.61 5.74
N VAL A 418 -13.10 13.86 5.71
CA VAL A 418 -11.85 14.29 6.37
C VAL A 418 -11.96 14.18 7.89
N VAL A 419 -13.02 14.71 8.49
CA VAL A 419 -13.25 14.71 9.96
C VAL A 419 -13.45 13.29 10.51
N THR A 420 -14.02 12.36 9.73
CA THR A 420 -14.21 10.96 10.19
C THR A 420 -13.01 10.04 9.93
N ASN A 421 -12.15 10.32 8.95
CA ASN A 421 -10.99 9.46 8.66
C ASN A 421 -9.66 10.01 9.20
N ILE A 422 -9.35 11.30 9.10
CA ILE A 422 -8.02 11.81 9.45
C ILE A 422 -7.70 11.66 10.95
N PRO A 423 -8.62 11.95 11.90
CA PRO A 423 -8.37 11.67 13.33
C PRO A 423 -8.15 10.17 13.60
N MET A 424 -8.92 9.29 12.96
CA MET A 424 -8.78 7.83 13.06
C MET A 424 -7.42 7.36 12.50
N ALA A 425 -7.03 7.87 11.33
CA ALA A 425 -5.77 7.58 10.67
C ALA A 425 -4.57 7.98 11.54
N LEU A 426 -4.59 9.21 12.08
CA LEU A 426 -3.54 9.74 12.95
C LEU A 426 -3.49 8.98 14.28
N TYR A 427 -4.63 8.73 14.93
CA TYR A 427 -4.69 7.96 16.18
C TYR A 427 -4.11 6.55 16.01
N MET A 428 -4.52 5.82 14.96
CA MET A 428 -4.01 4.48 14.68
C MET A 428 -2.53 4.49 14.26
N SER A 429 -2.04 5.54 13.59
CA SER A 429 -0.65 5.62 13.12
C SER A 429 0.35 6.16 14.16
N LEU A 430 -0.10 6.92 15.16
CA LEU A 430 0.76 7.63 16.12
C LEU A 430 0.59 7.21 17.59
N VAL A 431 -0.53 6.57 17.96
CA VAL A 431 -0.93 6.35 19.37
C VAL A 431 -1.25 4.89 19.68
N HIS A 432 -2.15 4.25 18.93
CA HIS A 432 -2.60 2.89 19.26
C HIS A 432 -1.55 1.82 18.92
N GLN A 433 -1.27 0.90 19.84
CA GLN A 433 -0.20 -0.11 19.76
C GLN A 433 1.20 0.50 19.55
N ARG A 434 1.46 1.67 20.16
CA ARG A 434 2.76 2.37 20.05
C ARG A 434 3.87 1.74 20.89
N GLY A 435 3.56 1.32 22.12
CA GLY A 435 4.56 1.02 23.15
C GLY A 435 5.56 -0.09 22.83
N THR A 436 5.28 -0.98 21.88
CA THR A 436 6.21 -2.03 21.44
C THR A 436 7.30 -1.49 20.50
N GLU A 437 6.97 -0.49 19.67
CA GLU A 437 7.93 0.24 18.83
C GLU A 437 8.79 1.19 19.67
N ASP A 438 8.18 1.95 20.59
CA ASP A 438 8.92 2.84 21.50
C ASP A 438 9.87 2.05 22.42
N ALA A 439 9.43 0.90 22.97
CA ALA A 439 10.27 0.05 23.81
C ALA A 439 11.47 -0.52 23.06
N MET A 440 11.29 -1.00 21.83
CA MET A 440 12.40 -1.48 20.99
C MET A 440 13.34 -0.35 20.55
N SER A 441 12.82 0.86 20.31
CA SER A 441 13.64 2.04 20.01
C SER A 441 14.54 2.41 21.20
N TYR A 442 13.98 2.43 22.41
CA TYR A 442 14.74 2.64 23.65
C TYR A 442 15.78 1.54 23.92
N LEU A 443 15.39 0.26 23.76
CA LEU A 443 16.32 -0.87 23.95
C LEU A 443 17.46 -0.85 22.92
N SER A 444 17.23 -0.35 21.70
CA SER A 444 18.29 -0.16 20.70
C SER A 444 19.29 0.92 21.10
N GLU A 445 18.80 2.07 21.61
CA GLU A 445 19.65 3.15 22.12
C GLU A 445 20.49 2.68 23.32
N GLU A 446 19.85 2.04 24.31
CA GLU A 446 20.54 1.50 25.50
C GLU A 446 21.53 0.37 25.13
N ALA A 447 21.23 -0.45 24.12
CA ALA A 447 22.16 -1.46 23.58
C ALA A 447 23.35 -0.82 22.86
N HIS A 448 23.14 0.26 22.09
CA HIS A 448 24.21 1.00 21.43
C HIS A 448 25.18 1.65 22.45
N TYR A 449 24.66 2.07 23.61
CA TYR A 449 25.46 2.52 24.75
C TYR A 449 26.02 1.38 25.63
N GLY A 450 25.86 0.10 25.25
CA GLY A 450 26.37 -1.05 26.00
C GLY A 450 25.70 -1.32 27.35
N ARG A 451 24.58 -0.65 27.64
CA ARG A 451 23.83 -0.77 28.90
C ARG A 451 22.90 -1.99 28.91
N VAL A 452 22.46 -2.46 27.74
CA VAL A 452 21.78 -3.75 27.57
C VAL A 452 22.78 -4.84 27.21
N LYS A 453 22.72 -5.98 27.91
CA LYS A 453 23.62 -7.15 27.68
C LYS A 453 22.86 -8.40 27.22
N SER A 454 21.57 -8.51 27.55
CA SER A 454 20.64 -9.55 27.09
C SER A 454 19.17 -9.18 27.42
N ILE A 455 18.22 -9.55 26.56
CA ILE A 455 16.80 -9.19 26.69
C ILE A 455 15.92 -10.46 26.69
N LEU A 456 14.94 -10.53 27.59
CA LEU A 456 13.87 -11.53 27.55
C LEU A 456 12.50 -10.83 27.47
N PHE A 457 11.70 -11.22 26.49
CA PHE A 457 10.35 -10.72 26.25
C PHE A 457 9.33 -11.69 26.90
N LEU A 458 8.72 -11.26 28.02
CA LEU A 458 7.66 -11.97 28.75
C LEU A 458 6.30 -11.40 28.31
N MET A 459 5.97 -11.69 27.06
CA MET A 459 4.78 -11.23 26.34
C MET A 459 4.47 -12.21 25.20
N PRO A 460 3.26 -12.20 24.63
CA PRO A 460 2.92 -13.07 23.50
C PRO A 460 3.94 -12.98 22.37
N CYS A 461 4.19 -14.10 21.70
CA CYS A 461 5.20 -14.19 20.66
C CYS A 461 5.04 -13.10 19.58
N HIS A 462 6.16 -12.66 19.00
CA HIS A 462 6.22 -11.69 17.90
C HIS A 462 5.59 -10.29 18.15
N SER A 463 5.13 -9.98 19.38
CA SER A 463 4.49 -8.70 19.76
C SER A 463 5.37 -7.45 19.55
N THR A 464 6.68 -7.61 19.48
CA THR A 464 7.64 -6.53 19.19
C THR A 464 8.37 -6.76 17.87
N PRO A 465 8.92 -5.68 17.28
CA PRO A 465 10.09 -5.79 16.40
C PRO A 465 11.27 -6.52 17.11
N TYR A 466 12.28 -6.94 16.36
CA TYR A 466 13.40 -7.73 16.89
C TYR A 466 14.77 -7.20 16.44
N TYR A 467 15.72 -8.04 16.00
CA TYR A 467 17.07 -7.57 15.62
C TYR A 467 17.04 -6.53 14.48
N SER A 468 16.07 -6.63 13.58
CA SER A 468 15.75 -5.63 12.53
C SER A 468 15.51 -4.20 13.02
N THR A 469 15.11 -4.03 14.29
CA THR A 469 14.95 -2.71 14.95
C THR A 469 16.04 -2.46 15.99
N LEU A 470 16.46 -3.49 16.75
CA LEU A 470 17.51 -3.34 17.76
C LEU A 470 18.86 -2.99 17.12
N HIS A 471 19.16 -3.61 15.97
CA HIS A 471 20.43 -3.58 15.24
C HIS A 471 21.69 -3.71 16.11
N CYS A 472 21.62 -4.63 17.09
CA CYS A 472 22.74 -5.00 17.94
C CYS A 472 22.75 -6.52 18.15
N ASN A 473 23.90 -7.17 18.02
CA ASN A 473 24.04 -8.63 18.15
C ASN A 473 24.25 -9.04 19.62
N LEU A 474 23.21 -8.91 20.44
CA LEU A 474 23.18 -9.35 21.84
C LEU A 474 22.14 -10.47 22.06
N PRO A 475 22.29 -11.35 23.06
CA PRO A 475 21.33 -12.43 23.31
C PRO A 475 19.91 -11.93 23.61
N MET A 476 18.97 -12.23 22.72
CA MET A 476 17.53 -12.02 22.93
C MET A 476 16.76 -13.34 22.93
N ARG A 477 15.70 -13.44 23.76
CA ARG A 477 14.69 -14.51 23.76
C ARG A 477 13.28 -13.93 23.89
N PHE A 478 12.32 -14.47 23.17
CA PHE A 478 10.88 -14.31 23.38
C PHE A 478 10.24 -15.69 23.60
N LEU A 479 8.97 -15.75 23.98
CA LEU A 479 8.23 -16.99 24.17
C LEU A 479 7.89 -17.63 22.81
N ASP A 480 8.23 -18.91 22.61
CA ASP A 480 7.92 -19.62 21.35
C ASP A 480 6.41 -19.87 21.18
N CYS A 481 5.96 -19.77 19.93
CA CYS A 481 4.61 -20.09 19.47
C CYS A 481 4.63 -20.87 18.15
N THR A 482 5.67 -21.68 17.96
CA THR A 482 5.77 -22.65 16.88
C THR A 482 4.62 -23.67 17.02
N PRO A 483 3.69 -23.76 16.04
CA PRO A 483 2.54 -24.65 16.15
C PRO A 483 2.96 -26.12 16.26
N SER A 484 2.33 -26.83 17.18
CA SER A 484 2.41 -28.29 17.33
C SER A 484 1.52 -29.01 16.32
N ASP A 485 1.90 -30.24 15.94
CA ASP A 485 1.02 -31.13 15.16
C ASP A 485 -0.22 -31.56 15.98
N ASP A 486 -0.10 -31.64 17.31
CA ASP A 486 -1.22 -31.84 18.24
C ASP A 486 -1.66 -30.50 18.87
N ARG A 487 -2.88 -30.06 18.51
CA ARG A 487 -3.51 -28.83 19.02
C ARG A 487 -3.90 -28.88 20.50
N ALA A 488 -3.83 -30.05 21.16
CA ALA A 488 -4.02 -30.16 22.61
C ALA A 488 -2.77 -29.75 23.41
N ILE A 489 -1.60 -29.70 22.77
CA ILE A 489 -0.35 -29.23 23.38
C ILE A 489 -0.26 -27.71 23.24
N LEU A 490 -0.26 -27.00 24.37
CA LEU A 490 -0.08 -25.55 24.43
C LEU A 490 1.38 -25.16 24.17
N ASP A 491 1.60 -24.06 23.44
CA ASP A 491 2.95 -23.52 23.20
C ASP A 491 3.54 -22.79 24.42
N GLU A 492 4.78 -22.30 24.32
CA GLU A 492 5.45 -21.60 25.43
C GLU A 492 4.75 -20.28 25.79
N SER A 493 4.22 -19.57 24.79
CA SER A 493 3.48 -18.33 24.97
C SER A 493 2.14 -18.54 25.68
N ASP A 494 1.36 -19.56 25.31
CA ASP A 494 0.06 -19.83 25.91
C ASP A 494 0.19 -20.53 27.29
N GLN A 495 1.22 -21.37 27.51
CA GLN A 495 1.56 -21.85 28.86
C GLN A 495 1.85 -20.70 29.83
N PHE A 496 2.65 -19.71 29.38
CA PHE A 496 2.90 -18.49 30.15
C PHE A 496 1.61 -17.69 30.41
N MET A 497 0.75 -17.52 29.41
CA MET A 497 -0.51 -16.77 29.58
C MET A 497 -1.51 -17.43 30.54
N LEU A 498 -1.45 -18.76 30.74
CA LEU A 498 -2.27 -19.45 31.74
C LEU A 498 -1.76 -19.30 33.18
N ASN A 499 -0.44 -19.35 33.39
CA ASN A 499 0.16 -19.16 34.71
C ASN A 499 1.55 -18.49 34.62
N PRO A 500 1.59 -17.15 34.57
CA PRO A 500 2.85 -16.42 34.38
C PRO A 500 3.87 -16.68 35.49
N ALA A 501 3.41 -16.80 36.74
CA ALA A 501 4.28 -16.84 37.91
C ALA A 501 5.03 -18.18 38.03
N ASP A 502 4.34 -19.32 37.92
CA ASP A 502 4.99 -20.62 38.00
C ASP A 502 5.87 -20.88 36.76
N PHE A 503 5.41 -20.45 35.58
CA PHE A 503 6.18 -20.53 34.34
C PHE A 503 7.51 -19.77 34.43
N VAL A 504 7.50 -18.50 34.86
CA VAL A 504 8.72 -17.69 35.02
C VAL A 504 9.61 -18.25 36.14
N THR A 505 9.02 -18.74 37.23
CA THR A 505 9.75 -19.41 38.32
C THR A 505 10.48 -20.67 37.84
N HIS A 506 9.87 -21.46 36.95
CA HIS A 506 10.53 -22.61 36.33
C HIS A 506 11.62 -22.18 35.34
N MET A 507 11.36 -21.17 34.50
CA MET A 507 12.35 -20.64 33.55
C MET A 507 13.61 -20.13 34.25
N PHE A 508 13.47 -19.33 35.31
CA PHE A 508 14.60 -18.70 36.00
C PHE A 508 15.46 -19.69 36.82
N ARG A 509 14.99 -20.93 37.05
CA ARG A 509 15.81 -22.02 37.61
C ARG A 509 16.74 -22.66 36.58
N ASN A 510 16.31 -22.68 35.31
CA ASN A 510 16.95 -23.45 34.24
C ASN A 510 17.72 -22.57 33.23
N VAL A 511 17.53 -21.25 33.27
CA VAL A 511 18.06 -20.28 32.29
C VAL A 511 18.76 -19.15 33.03
N SER A 512 19.89 -18.68 32.49
CA SER A 512 20.61 -17.53 33.06
C SER A 512 19.76 -16.26 33.05
N LEU A 513 19.75 -15.54 34.18
CA LEU A 513 18.93 -14.33 34.33
C LEU A 513 19.36 -13.25 33.33
N PRO A 514 18.42 -12.68 32.55
CA PRO A 514 18.71 -11.66 31.54
C PRO A 514 19.10 -10.32 32.19
N SER A 515 19.67 -9.40 31.39
CA SER A 515 19.89 -8.02 31.84
C SER A 515 18.61 -7.21 31.91
N HIS A 516 17.72 -7.41 30.94
CA HIS A 516 16.50 -6.65 30.76
C HIS A 516 15.30 -7.59 30.53
N LEU A 517 14.15 -7.20 31.07
CA LEU A 517 12.86 -7.85 30.86
C LEU A 517 11.90 -6.86 30.22
N VAL A 518 11.13 -7.34 29.24
CA VAL A 518 10.08 -6.55 28.57
C VAL A 518 8.76 -7.30 28.67
N LEU A 519 7.73 -6.64 29.16
CA LEU A 519 6.41 -7.25 29.40
C LEU A 519 5.29 -6.23 29.23
N PHE A 520 4.06 -6.71 29.10
CA PHE A 520 2.87 -5.86 29.21
C PHE A 520 2.45 -5.69 30.68
N ASP A 521 1.84 -4.56 31.00
CA ASP A 521 1.34 -4.25 32.35
C ASP A 521 0.30 -5.25 32.88
N SER A 522 -0.52 -5.83 32.00
CA SER A 522 -1.41 -6.94 32.36
C SER A 522 -0.67 -8.16 32.94
N GLN A 523 0.58 -8.41 32.52
CA GLN A 523 1.42 -9.50 33.04
C GLN A 523 2.28 -9.06 34.24
N GLU A 524 2.60 -7.77 34.33
CA GLU A 524 3.37 -7.18 35.43
C GLU A 524 2.72 -7.46 36.79
N VAL A 525 1.38 -7.36 36.87
CA VAL A 525 0.61 -7.60 38.10
C VAL A 525 0.89 -8.99 38.70
N HIS A 526 1.00 -10.01 37.86
CA HIS A 526 1.27 -11.39 38.27
C HIS A 526 2.74 -11.65 38.61
N LEU A 527 3.67 -10.94 37.96
CA LEU A 527 5.11 -11.18 38.07
C LEU A 527 5.83 -10.30 39.09
N ARG A 528 5.21 -9.20 39.55
CA ARG A 528 5.86 -8.13 40.34
C ARG A 528 6.66 -8.64 41.55
N GLY A 529 6.16 -9.65 42.27
CA GLY A 529 6.88 -10.26 43.40
C GLY A 529 8.16 -10.97 42.98
N LEU A 530 8.11 -11.76 41.91
CA LEU A 530 9.27 -12.47 41.34
C LEU A 530 10.29 -11.50 40.73
N LEU A 531 9.84 -10.40 40.12
CA LEU A 531 10.73 -9.36 39.61
C LEU A 531 11.55 -8.73 40.75
N ILE A 532 10.89 -8.39 41.87
CA ILE A 532 11.55 -7.83 43.05
C ILE A 532 12.52 -8.84 43.69
N SER A 533 12.15 -10.12 43.79
CA SER A 533 13.02 -11.15 44.40
C SER A 533 14.28 -11.47 43.57
N HIS A 534 14.32 -11.11 42.29
CA HIS A 534 15.46 -11.29 41.39
C HIS A 534 16.16 -9.96 41.03
N SER A 535 16.06 -8.94 41.89
CA SER A 535 16.73 -7.63 41.74
C SER A 535 16.38 -6.84 40.46
N PHE A 536 15.23 -7.10 39.84
CA PHE A 536 14.75 -6.31 38.70
C PHE A 536 14.03 -5.03 39.15
N GLN A 537 14.39 -3.89 38.54
CA GLN A 537 13.71 -2.60 38.72
C GLN A 537 13.13 -2.09 37.39
N GLN A 538 11.94 -1.50 37.43
CA GLN A 538 11.36 -0.81 36.28
C GLN A 538 12.22 0.40 35.92
N VAL A 539 12.85 0.38 34.73
CA VAL A 539 13.60 1.53 34.20
C VAL A 539 12.74 2.40 33.29
N LYS A 540 11.73 1.83 32.63
CA LYS A 540 10.89 2.56 31.68
C LYS A 540 9.49 1.95 31.56
N ARG A 541 8.52 2.79 31.18
CA ARG A 541 7.15 2.38 30.80
C ARG A 541 6.72 3.22 29.60
N PHE A 542 6.07 2.59 28.63
CA PHE A 542 5.60 3.20 27.40
C PHE A 542 4.11 2.95 27.24
N PHE A 543 3.35 3.98 26.86
CA PHE A 543 1.94 3.82 26.52
C PHE A 543 1.77 2.88 25.32
N HIS A 544 0.83 1.94 25.38
CA HIS A 544 0.55 1.00 24.30
C HIS A 544 -0.85 1.16 23.71
N ALA A 545 -1.93 0.94 24.47
CA ALA A 545 -3.29 1.01 23.94
C ALA A 545 -4.35 1.47 24.97
N HIS A 546 -5.39 2.17 24.48
CA HIS A 546 -6.56 2.56 25.30
C HIS A 546 -7.64 1.47 25.38
N PHE A 547 -7.60 0.47 24.49
CA PHE A 547 -8.63 -0.57 24.38
C PHE A 547 -8.03 -1.91 23.99
N LYS A 548 -8.75 -2.99 24.31
CA LYS A 548 -8.37 -4.38 24.03
C LYS A 548 -8.40 -4.67 22.53
N VAL A 549 -7.45 -5.48 22.07
CA VAL A 549 -7.45 -6.12 20.75
C VAL A 549 -7.13 -7.59 20.99
N ASP A 550 -8.12 -8.46 20.76
CA ASP A 550 -8.13 -9.93 20.87
C ASP A 550 -7.74 -10.59 22.21
N ARG A 551 -6.91 -9.96 23.04
CA ARG A 551 -6.49 -10.41 24.38
C ARG A 551 -6.82 -9.34 25.44
N ASP A 552 -6.35 -9.53 26.68
CA ASP A 552 -6.50 -8.56 27.76
C ASP A 552 -5.85 -7.19 27.46
N LEU A 553 -6.19 -6.17 28.25
CA LEU A 553 -5.76 -4.80 27.97
C LEU A 553 -4.26 -4.66 28.19
N GLN A 554 -3.54 -4.56 27.08
CA GLN A 554 -2.13 -4.19 27.02
C GLN A 554 -2.04 -2.67 27.07
N GLY A 555 -2.20 -2.09 28.26
CA GLY A 555 -2.26 -0.64 28.45
C GLY A 555 -0.91 0.04 28.21
N SER A 556 0.16 -0.62 28.66
CA SER A 556 1.54 -0.16 28.58
C SER A 556 2.53 -1.32 28.45
N VAL A 557 3.64 -1.04 27.76
CA VAL A 557 4.83 -1.90 27.73
C VAL A 557 5.80 -1.41 28.81
N VAL A 558 6.33 -2.35 29.59
CA VAL A 558 7.15 -2.09 30.76
C VAL A 558 8.52 -2.71 30.56
N VAL A 559 9.58 -1.94 30.79
CA VAL A 559 10.97 -2.39 30.70
C VAL A 559 11.58 -2.38 32.09
N TYR A 560 12.09 -3.53 32.51
CA TYR A 560 12.87 -3.70 33.72
C TYR A 560 14.34 -3.97 33.37
N ALA A 561 15.24 -3.53 34.24
CA ALA A 561 16.67 -3.90 34.23
C ALA A 561 17.04 -4.55 35.57
N ARG A 562 18.01 -5.48 35.57
CA ARG A 562 18.58 -6.04 36.80
C ARG A 562 19.62 -5.07 37.38
N ARG A 563 19.63 -4.88 38.70
CA ARG A 563 20.58 -3.98 39.39
C ARG A 563 22.06 -4.32 39.20
N ASP A 564 22.37 -5.61 39.02
CA ASP A 564 23.71 -6.15 39.26
C ASP A 564 24.57 -6.20 37.97
N LEU A 565 24.56 -5.11 37.18
CA LEU A 565 25.11 -5.08 35.80
C LEU A 565 25.72 -3.74 35.38
#